data_AF-A0A352HPA8-F1
#
_entry.id   AF-A0A352HPA8-F1
#
_cell.length_a   1.000
_cell.length_b   1.000
_cell.length_c   1.000
_cell.angle_alpha   90.00
_cell.angle_beta   90.00
_cell.angle_gamma   90.00
#
_symmetry.space_group_name_H-M   'P 1'
#
loop_
_entity.id
_entity.type
_entity.pdbx_description
1 polymer ?
#
loop_
_entity_poly.entity_id
_entity_poly.type
_entity_poly.pdbx_seq_one_letter_code
_entity_poly.pdbx_strand_id
1 'polypeptide(L)' 'MIRPIPNPPMNSDDVARFRQTVAKHIRDEYTDEERQQMKQRRDTAIANARRIIANCGGKNPLLGY' A
#
# COMPACT_ATOMS: atom_id res chain seq x y z
N MET A 1 15.29 13.80 -18.89
CA MET A 1 14.04 14.53 -18.61
C MET A 1 12.99 13.50 -18.20
N ILE A 2 12.45 13.55 -16.98
CA ILE A 2 11.42 12.60 -16.51
C ILE A 2 10.09 12.98 -17.18
N ARG A 3 9.43 12.02 -17.85
CA ARG A 3 8.13 12.27 -18.47
C ARG A 3 7.09 12.44 -17.36
N PRO A 4 6.28 13.51 -17.33
CA PRO A 4 5.21 13.64 -16.37
C PRO A 4 4.19 12.53 -16.64
N ILE A 5 4.08 11.60 -15.71
CA ILE A 5 2.99 10.62 -15.71
C ILE A 5 1.80 11.35 -15.09
N PRO A 6 0.72 11.60 -15.85
CA PRO A 6 -0.45 12.27 -15.29
C PRO A 6 -1.06 11.42 -14.19
N ASN A 7 -1.63 12.08 -13.18
CA ASN A 7 -2.40 11.35 -12.17
C ASN A 7 -3.52 10.56 -12.87
N PRO A 8 -3.79 9.32 -12.44
CA PRO A 8 -4.89 8.54 -13.00
C PRO A 8 -6.20 9.31 -12.85
N PRO A 9 -7.13 9.20 -13.81
CA PRO A 9 -8.42 9.86 -13.71
C PRO A 9 -9.14 9.37 -12.46
N MET A 10 -9.57 10.33 -11.64
CA MET A 10 -10.25 10.06 -10.38
C MET A 10 -11.66 10.60 -10.50
N ASN A 11 -12.67 9.75 -10.33
CA ASN A 11 -14.05 10.18 -10.36
C ASN A 11 -14.49 10.71 -8.99
N SER A 12 -15.68 11.30 -8.90
CA SER A 12 -16.24 11.79 -7.63
C SER A 12 -16.35 10.70 -6.57
N ASP A 13 -16.62 9.47 -6.99
CA ASP A 13 -16.83 8.33 -6.10
C ASP A 13 -15.51 7.85 -5.50
N ASP A 14 -14.42 7.90 -6.26
CA ASP A 14 -13.06 7.63 -5.80
C ASP A 14 -12.64 8.65 -4.74
N VAL A 15 -12.96 9.93 -4.95
CA VAL A 15 -12.70 11.00 -3.96
C VAL A 15 -13.51 10.78 -2.69
N ALA A 16 -14.79 10.42 -2.82
CA ALA A 16 -15.66 10.13 -1.68
C ALA A 16 -15.15 8.91 -0.88
N ARG A 17 -14.81 7.82 -1.58
CA ARG A 17 -14.22 6.61 -0.97
C ARG A 17 -12.91 6.92 -0.26
N PHE A 18 -12.05 7.73 -0.87
CA PHE A 18 -10.80 8.16 -0.26
C PHE A 18 -11.05 8.92 1.05
N ARG A 19 -11.93 9.93 1.04
CA ARG A 19 -12.27 10.72 2.23
C ARG A 19 -12.82 9.86 3.36
N GLN A 20 -13.73 8.93 3.05
CA GLN A 20 -14.28 8.00 4.03
C GLN A 20 -13.21 7.09 4.63
N THR A 21 -12.33 6.54 3.78
CA THR A 21 -11.24 5.66 4.22
C THR A 21 -10.27 6.40 5.14
N VAL A 22 -9.92 7.64 4.81
CA VAL A 22 -9.04 8.48 5.63
C VAL A 22 -9.70 8.82 6.96
N ALA A 23 -10.97 9.22 6.95
CA ALA A 23 -11.71 9.52 8.18
C ALA A 23 -11.77 8.30 9.12
N LYS A 24 -12.07 7.12 8.56
CA LYS A 24 -12.08 5.84 9.28
C LYS A 24 -10.72 5.51 9.88
N HIS A 25 -9.64 5.77 9.15
CA HIS A 25 -8.27 5.55 9.63
C HIS A 25 -7.91 6.45 10.80
N ILE A 26 -8.23 7.74 10.72
CA ILE A 26 -7.95 8.71 11.78
C ILE A 26 -8.71 8.37 13.06
N ARG A 27 -9.92 7.83 12.93
CA ARG A 27 -10.77 7.46 14.07
C ARG A 27 -10.54 6.04 14.60
N ASP A 28 -9.68 5.25 13.96
CA ASP A 28 -9.46 3.82 14.24
C ASP A 28 -10.75 2.97 14.24
N GLU A 29 -11.74 3.37 13.44
CA GLU A 29 -13.08 2.74 13.37
C GLU A 29 -13.06 1.46 12.49
N TYR A 30 -12.09 0.57 12.69
CA TYR A 30 -11.99 -0.68 11.92
C TYR A 30 -12.69 -1.85 12.61
N THR A 31 -13.44 -2.63 11.83
CA THR A 31 -13.97 -3.92 12.31
C THR A 31 -12.84 -4.93 12.47
N ASP A 32 -13.07 -5.96 13.28
CA ASP A 32 -12.07 -7.03 13.49
C ASP A 32 -11.72 -7.75 12.17
N GLU A 33 -12.69 -7.93 11.28
CA GLU A 33 -12.48 -8.50 9.95
C GLU A 33 -11.55 -7.63 9.10
N GLU A 34 -11.76 -6.31 9.10
CA GLU A 34 -10.91 -5.38 8.36
C GLU A 34 -9.50 -5.34 8.93
N ARG A 35 -9.36 -5.34 10.26
CA ARG A 35 -8.06 -5.43 10.92
C ARG A 35 -7.32 -6.71 10.53
N GLN A 36 -8.03 -7.84 10.49
CA GLN A 36 -7.47 -9.12 10.07
C GLN A 36 -7.05 -9.09 8.59
N GLN A 37 -7.85 -8.52 7.70
CA GLN A 37 -7.48 -8.34 6.29
C GLN A 37 -6.26 -7.44 6.12
N MET A 38 -6.19 -6.32 6.86
CA MET A 38 -5.01 -5.44 6.83
C MET A 38 -3.76 -6.15 7.32
N LYS A 39 -3.86 -6.95 8.38
CA LYS A 39 -2.76 -7.77 8.90
C LYS A 39 -2.28 -8.77 7.85
N GLN A 40 -3.18 -9.52 7.22
CA GLN A 40 -2.83 -10.46 6.15
C GLN A 40 -2.14 -9.78 4.97
N ARG A 41 -2.63 -8.61 4.54
CA ARG A 41 -2.00 -7.82 3.47
C ARG A 41 -0.60 -7.38 3.87
N ARG A 42 -0.41 -6.89 5.10
CA ARG A 42 0.89 -6.50 5.64
C ARG A 42 1.87 -7.68 5.67
N ASP A 43 1.43 -8.82 6.19
CA ASP A 43 2.26 -10.02 6.30
C ASP A 43 2.67 -10.54 4.91
N THR A 44 1.76 -10.50 3.95
CA THR A 44 2.03 -10.84 2.55
C THR A 44 3.04 -9.88 1.91
N ALA A 45 2.88 -8.57 2.13
CA ALA A 45 3.81 -7.57 1.61
C ALA A 45 5.22 -7.75 2.19
N ILE A 46 5.34 -8.02 3.50
CA ILE A 46 6.62 -8.30 4.15
C ILE A 46 7.25 -9.57 3.61
N ALA A 47 6.47 -10.65 3.45
CA ALA A 47 6.96 -11.91 2.91
C ALA A 47 7.48 -11.73 1.47
N ASN A 48 6.75 -11.00 0.64
CA ASN A 48 7.16 -10.69 -0.72
C ASN A 48 8.42 -9.82 -0.75
N ALA A 49 8.48 -8.76 0.05
CA ALA A 49 9.67 -7.92 0.15
C ALA A 49 10.92 -8.73 0.54
N ARG A 50 10.80 -9.63 1.53
CA ARG A 50 11.88 -10.55 1.94
C ARG A 50 12.33 -11.45 0.78
N ARG A 51 11.39 -12.02 0.03
CA ARG A 51 11.71 -12.86 -1.14
C ARG A 51 12.45 -12.07 -2.21
N ILE A 52 12.01 -10.85 -2.52
CA ILE A 52 12.66 -10.02 -3.53
C ILE A 52 14.09 -9.67 -3.07
N ILE A 53 14.28 -9.24 -1.81
CA ILE A 53 15.61 -8.93 -1.25
C ILE A 53 16.53 -10.15 -1.32
N ALA A 54 16.04 -11.33 -0.91
CA ALA A 54 16.81 -12.57 -0.97
C ALA A 54 17.22 -12.93 -2.41
N ASN A 55 16.30 -12.78 -3.37
CA ASN A 55 16.55 -13.05 -4.79
C ASN A 55 17.49 -12.01 -5.45
N CYS A 56 17.54 -10.78 -4.92
CA CYS A 56 18.43 -9.72 -5.39
C CYS A 56 19.81 -9.73 -4.69
N GLY A 57 20.25 -10.87 -4.16
CA GLY A 57 21.57 -11.02 -3.54
C GLY A 57 21.71 -10.33 -2.18
N GLY A 58 20.60 -10.15 -1.46
CA GLY A 58 20.58 -9.48 -0.15
C GLY A 58 20.57 -7.95 -0.21
N LYS A 59 20.69 -7.37 -1.41
CA LYS A 59 20.62 -5.93 -1.64
C LYS A 59 19.18 -5.46 -1.67
N ASN A 60 18.91 -4.27 -1.15
CA ASN A 60 17.56 -3.73 -1.21
C ASN A 60 17.24 -3.35 -2.68
N PRO A 61 16.28 -4.01 -3.35
CA PRO A 61 15.99 -3.75 -4.77
C PRO A 61 15.43 -2.35 -5.04
N LEU A 62 14.96 -1.64 -4.00
CA LEU A 62 14.52 -0.25 -4.11
C LEU A 62 15.66 0.76 -3.97
N LEU A 63 16.76 0.38 -3.31
CA LEU A 63 17.88 1.27 -3.00
C LEU A 63 19.18 0.90 -3.73
N GLY A 64 19.35 -0.34 -4.17
CA GLY A 64 20.43 -0.80 -5.03
C GLY A 64 21.79 -1.06 -4.37
N TYR A 65 21.95 -0.79 -3.07
CA TYR A 65 23.17 -1.07 -2.31
C TYR A 65 23.04 -2.33 -1.45
#